data_AF-A0A7J0E5V5-F1
#
_entry.id   AF-A0A7J0E5V5-F1
#
_cell.length_a   1.000
_cell.length_b   1.000
_cell.length_c   1.000
_cell.angle_alpha   90.00
_cell.angle_beta   90.00
_cell.angle_gamma   90.00
#
_symmetry.space_group_name_H-M   'P 1'
#
loop_
_entity.id
_entity.type
_entity.pdbx_description
1 polymer ?
#
loop_
_entity_poly.entity_id
_entity_poly.type
_entity_poly.pdbx_seq_one_letter_code
_entity_poly.pdbx_strand_id
1 'polypeptide(L)'
;MRSGGGGVGLLFLPLLVVFALGSWWFVMVVDAAVTLPPEDKPLIRHYYKKHNTCANVEPFVKHQVSLYWSKDKSLTAKFLKLLYADCMVNGCDASILLDGPNSEKTAAQNAGLGLWVFEVIDKIKTVLEKRCPRAVSCADILNLATRDAVHFVSL
;
A
#
# COMPACT_ATOMS: atom_id res chain seq x y z
N MET A 1 55.54 -27.89 -45.92
CA MET A 1 54.43 -28.84 -46.15
C MET A 1 53.13 -28.09 -45.91
N ARG A 2 52.26 -28.08 -46.92
CA ARG A 2 51.00 -27.35 -47.01
C ARG A 2 49.87 -28.28 -46.55
N SER A 3 48.99 -27.82 -45.65
CA SER A 3 47.56 -28.18 -45.53
C SER A 3 47.00 -27.41 -44.32
N GLY A 4 46.13 -26.40 -44.47
CA GLY A 4 44.67 -26.53 -44.66
C GLY A 4 44.00 -26.64 -43.29
N GLY A 5 43.19 -25.72 -42.74
CA GLY A 5 42.11 -24.92 -43.31
C GLY A 5 40.77 -25.43 -42.74
N GLY A 6 39.94 -24.58 -42.12
CA GLY A 6 38.56 -24.98 -41.78
C GLY A 6 37.91 -24.16 -40.64
N GLY A 7 37.05 -23.22 -41.00
CA GLY A 7 36.40 -22.30 -40.08
C GLY A 7 35.36 -22.94 -39.16
N VAL A 8 35.37 -22.50 -37.89
CA VAL A 8 34.32 -22.78 -36.89
C VAL A 8 33.63 -21.47 -36.45
N GLY A 9 33.96 -20.34 -37.06
CA GLY A 9 33.51 -19.00 -36.63
C GLY A 9 32.15 -18.52 -37.15
N LEU A 10 31.47 -19.25 -38.06
CA LEU A 10 30.24 -18.75 -38.70
C LEU A 10 28.93 -19.45 -38.27
N LEU A 11 28.98 -20.47 -37.41
CA LEU A 11 27.76 -21.18 -36.97
C LEU A 11 27.22 -20.76 -35.59
N PHE A 12 27.94 -19.93 -34.84
CA PHE A 12 27.49 -19.39 -33.55
C PHE A 12 26.89 -17.98 -33.60
N LEU A 13 27.03 -17.28 -34.73
CA LEU A 13 26.42 -15.95 -34.91
C LEU A 13 24.88 -15.94 -34.92
N PRO A 14 24.15 -16.91 -35.52
CA PRO A 14 22.69 -16.79 -35.60
C PRO A 14 22.03 -16.99 -34.23
N LEU A 15 22.62 -17.78 -33.33
CA LEU A 15 22.11 -17.97 -31.96
C LEU A 15 22.25 -16.70 -31.10
N LEU A 16 23.37 -15.97 -31.22
CA LEU A 16 23.56 -14.70 -30.52
C LEU A 16 22.63 -13.60 -31.07
N VAL A 17 22.35 -13.59 -32.38
CA VAL A 17 21.42 -12.64 -33.00
C VAL A 17 19.97 -12.95 -32.61
N VAL A 18 19.57 -14.22 -32.51
CA VAL A 18 18.23 -14.61 -32.01
C VAL A 18 18.05 -14.25 -30.54
N PHE A 19 19.09 -14.40 -29.70
CA PHE A 19 19.02 -13.94 -28.31
C PHE A 19 18.95 -12.42 -28.19
N ALA A 20 19.76 -11.67 -28.96
CA ALA A 20 19.77 -10.20 -28.92
C ALA A 20 18.51 -9.55 -29.51
N LEU A 21 17.89 -10.17 -30.53
CA LEU A 21 16.62 -9.70 -31.11
C LEU A 21 15.40 -10.21 -30.33
N GLY A 22 15.50 -11.37 -29.67
CA GLY A 22 14.45 -11.92 -28.79
C GLY A 22 14.37 -11.22 -27.43
N SER A 23 15.50 -10.70 -26.92
CA SER A 23 15.55 -9.98 -25.64
C SER A 23 15.00 -8.55 -25.71
N TRP A 24 14.81 -7.98 -26.91
CA TRP A 24 14.21 -6.65 -27.04
C TRP A 24 12.68 -6.67 -27.13
N TRP A 25 12.07 -7.83 -27.42
CA TRP A 25 10.62 -8.00 -27.44
C TRP A 25 10.05 -8.48 -26.10
N PHE A 26 10.91 -8.90 -25.17
CA PHE A 26 10.53 -9.48 -23.87
C PHE A 26 10.96 -8.63 -22.67
N VAL A 27 11.13 -7.32 -22.85
CA VAL A 27 11.00 -6.38 -21.74
C VAL A 27 9.59 -5.81 -21.80
N MET A 28 8.61 -6.66 -21.46
CA MET A 28 7.35 -6.14 -20.93
C MET A 28 7.72 -5.47 -19.61
N VAL A 29 7.98 -4.17 -19.67
CA VAL A 29 7.88 -3.30 -18.50
C VAL A 29 6.42 -3.42 -18.06
N VAL A 30 6.14 -4.37 -17.18
CA VAL A 30 4.87 -4.41 -16.44
C VAL A 30 5.01 -3.35 -15.34
N ASP A 31 5.02 -2.09 -15.74
CA ASP A 31 4.82 -1.01 -14.78
C ASP A 31 3.31 -0.85 -14.61
N ALA A 32 2.78 -1.58 -13.62
CA ALA A 32 1.37 -1.50 -13.26
C ALA A 32 0.96 -0.08 -12.81
N ALA A 33 1.88 0.86 -12.62
CA ALA A 33 1.58 2.21 -12.19
C ALA A 33 1.19 3.17 -13.32
N VAL A 34 1.37 2.82 -14.60
CA VAL A 34 1.19 3.77 -15.73
C VAL A 34 -0.22 3.76 -16.33
N THR A 35 -1.10 2.83 -15.95
CA THR A 35 -2.44 2.69 -16.56
C THR A 35 -3.57 3.36 -15.78
N LEU A 36 -3.31 3.96 -14.62
CA LEU A 36 -4.35 4.72 -13.91
C LEU A 36 -4.56 6.07 -14.61
N PRO A 37 -5.81 6.45 -14.92
CA PRO A 37 -6.09 7.80 -15.41
C PRO A 37 -5.57 8.82 -14.38
N PRO A 38 -4.98 9.94 -14.83
CA PRO A 38 -4.52 10.97 -13.91
C PRO A 38 -5.67 11.41 -13.02
N GLU A 39 -5.46 11.37 -11.72
CA GLU A 39 -6.46 11.83 -10.75
C GLU A 39 -6.71 13.34 -11.00
N ASP A 40 -7.96 13.71 -11.29
CA ASP A 40 -8.34 15.10 -11.63
C ASP A 40 -7.97 16.10 -10.52
N LYS A 41 -7.74 15.61 -9.29
CA LYS A 41 -7.31 16.38 -8.13
C LYS A 41 -6.32 15.55 -7.28
N PRO A 42 -5.05 15.97 -7.16
CA PRO A 42 -4.08 15.24 -6.37
C PRO A 42 -4.34 15.39 -4.86
N LEU A 43 -3.96 14.39 -4.08
CA LEU A 43 -3.91 14.46 -2.62
C LEU A 43 -2.94 15.56 -2.15
N ILE A 44 -3.35 16.31 -1.10
CA ILE A 44 -2.58 17.44 -0.55
C ILE A 44 -2.01 17.06 0.82
N ARG A 45 -0.70 17.22 1.00
CA ARG A 45 -0.08 17.06 2.32
C ARG A 45 -0.61 18.08 3.32
N HIS A 46 -0.86 17.61 4.54
CA HIS A 46 -1.43 18.41 5.63
C HIS A 46 -2.81 18.98 5.30
N TYR A 47 -3.63 18.23 4.53
CA TYR A 47 -4.99 18.64 4.15
C TYR A 47 -5.81 19.13 5.35
N TYR A 48 -5.87 18.33 6.42
CA TYR A 48 -6.64 18.65 7.62
C TYR A 48 -6.15 19.90 8.36
N LYS A 49 -4.86 20.20 8.27
CA LYS A 49 -4.24 21.40 8.88
C LYS A 49 -4.53 22.67 8.08
N LYS A 50 -4.60 22.56 6.75
CA LYS A 50 -4.71 23.71 5.84
C LYS A 50 -6.15 24.03 5.40
N HIS A 51 -7.00 23.01 5.31
CA HIS A 51 -8.30 23.12 4.63
C HIS A 51 -9.48 22.62 5.46
N ASN A 52 -9.24 22.15 6.68
CA ASN A 52 -10.28 21.59 7.56
C ASN A 52 -10.24 22.26 8.94
N THR A 53 -11.33 22.18 9.68
CA THR A 53 -11.44 22.61 11.07
C THR A 53 -10.66 21.70 12.03
N CYS A 54 -10.30 20.49 11.60
CA CYS A 54 -9.55 19.52 12.40
C CYS A 54 -8.03 19.63 12.22
N ALA A 55 -7.40 20.72 12.67
CA ALA A 55 -5.99 20.99 12.38
C ALA A 55 -4.98 20.00 13.00
N ASN A 56 -5.36 19.30 14.07
CA ASN A 56 -4.48 18.45 14.87
C ASN A 56 -4.67 16.94 14.62
N VAL A 57 -5.22 16.53 13.47
CA VAL A 57 -5.48 15.10 13.16
C VAL A 57 -4.20 14.25 13.22
N GLU A 58 -3.15 14.64 12.51
CA GLU A 58 -1.92 13.85 12.44
C GLU A 58 -1.27 13.58 13.81
N PRO A 59 -1.00 14.58 14.68
CA PRO A 59 -0.45 14.30 16.01
C PRO A 59 -1.43 13.52 16.89
N PHE A 60 -2.73 13.68 16.67
CA PHE A 60 -3.74 12.96 17.44
C PHE A 60 -3.79 11.47 17.09
N VAL A 61 -3.80 11.14 15.79
CA VAL A 61 -3.73 9.76 15.31
C VAL A 61 -2.45 9.11 15.80
N LYS A 62 -1.29 9.77 15.66
CA LYS A 62 -0.01 9.28 16.17
C LYS A 62 -0.07 8.92 17.66
N HIS A 63 -0.67 9.80 18.46
CA HIS A 63 -0.85 9.56 19.89
C HIS A 63 -1.78 8.37 20.17
N GLN A 64 -2.92 8.26 19.48
CA GLN A 64 -3.80 7.10 19.67
C GLN A 64 -3.11 5.80 19.27
N VAL A 65 -2.41 5.77 18.14
CA VAL A 65 -1.68 4.59 17.66
C VAL A 65 -0.62 4.15 18.65
N SER A 66 0.10 5.08 19.30
CA SER A 66 1.12 4.71 20.29
C SER A 66 0.54 3.97 21.51
N LEU A 67 -0.68 4.30 21.93
CA LEU A 67 -1.37 3.62 23.03
C LEU A 67 -1.69 2.15 22.73
N TYR A 68 -1.98 1.82 21.47
CA TYR A 68 -2.24 0.44 21.05
C TYR A 68 -0.96 -0.30 20.67
N TRP A 69 -0.05 0.38 19.96
CA TRP A 69 1.23 -0.18 19.54
C TRP A 69 2.12 -0.58 20.72
N SER A 70 2.12 0.20 21.80
CA SER A 70 2.85 -0.14 23.03
C SER A 70 2.37 -1.42 23.70
N LYS A 71 1.12 -1.84 23.46
CA LYS A 71 0.53 -3.08 23.97
C LYS A 71 0.77 -4.27 23.05
N ASP A 72 0.72 -4.05 21.74
CA ASP A 72 0.93 -5.07 20.72
C ASP A 72 1.75 -4.49 19.55
N LYS A 73 3.06 -4.78 19.53
CA LYS A 73 3.96 -4.33 18.46
C LYS A 73 3.65 -5.00 17.11
N SER A 74 2.93 -6.13 17.08
CA SER A 74 2.49 -6.75 15.82
C SER A 74 1.47 -5.88 15.07
N LEU A 75 0.93 -4.85 15.72
CA LEU A 75 0.02 -3.88 15.13
C LEU A 75 0.61 -3.22 13.87
N THR A 76 1.92 -2.98 13.81
CA THR A 76 2.57 -2.43 12.60
C THR A 76 2.35 -3.33 11.39
N ALA A 77 2.62 -4.64 11.52
CA ALA A 77 2.43 -5.58 10.43
C ALA A 77 0.95 -5.75 10.05
N LYS A 78 0.06 -5.75 11.05
CA LYS A 78 -1.40 -5.84 10.83
C LYS A 78 -1.94 -4.61 10.10
N PHE A 79 -1.52 -3.40 10.48
CA PHE A 79 -1.90 -2.17 9.78
C PHE A 79 -1.35 -2.12 8.36
N LEU A 80 -0.10 -2.54 8.15
CA LEU A 80 0.46 -2.60 6.80
C LEU A 80 -0.33 -3.58 5.91
N LYS A 81 -0.68 -4.77 6.43
CA LYS A 81 -1.53 -5.73 5.71
C LYS A 81 -2.93 -5.18 5.46
N LEU A 82 -3.53 -4.49 6.44
CA LEU A 82 -4.87 -3.90 6.32
C LEU A 82 -4.91 -2.79 5.26
N LEU A 83 -3.94 -1.87 5.28
CA LEU A 83 -3.82 -0.81 4.27
C LEU A 83 -3.58 -1.39 2.88
N TYR A 84 -2.73 -2.42 2.77
CA TYR A 84 -2.55 -3.13 1.51
C TYR A 84 -3.86 -3.74 1.01
N ALA A 85 -4.63 -4.41 1.88
CA ALA A 85 -5.90 -5.02 1.51
C ALA A 85 -6.91 -3.98 1.00
N ASP A 86 -7.03 -2.84 1.69
CA ASP A 86 -7.87 -1.72 1.27
C ASP A 86 -7.47 -1.22 -0.13
N CYS A 87 -6.21 -0.80 -0.28
CA CYS A 87 -5.76 -0.15 -1.51
C CYS A 87 -5.74 -1.07 -2.74
N MET A 88 -5.69 -2.40 -2.57
CA MET A 88 -5.68 -3.35 -3.70
C MET A 88 -7.08 -3.68 -4.22
N VAL A 89 -8.14 -3.34 -3.48
CA VAL A 89 -9.53 -3.58 -3.88
C VAL A 89 -10.23 -2.24 -4.00
N ASN A 90 -10.60 -1.82 -5.21
CA ASN A 90 -11.29 -0.54 -5.46
C ASN A 90 -10.54 0.75 -5.03
N GLY A 91 -9.31 0.63 -4.50
CA GLY A 91 -8.47 1.76 -4.11
C GLY A 91 -8.53 2.03 -2.60
N CYS A 92 -7.78 3.02 -2.13
CA CYS A 92 -7.68 3.32 -0.69
C CYS A 92 -8.92 4.10 -0.20
N ASP A 93 -10.07 3.43 -0.11
CA ASP A 93 -11.38 4.04 0.16
C ASP A 93 -12.01 3.61 1.50
N ALA A 94 -11.29 2.81 2.29
CA ALA A 94 -11.76 2.21 3.54
C ALA A 94 -12.94 1.23 3.40
N SER A 95 -13.20 0.69 2.20
CA SER A 95 -14.19 -0.36 1.96
C SER A 95 -13.90 -1.62 2.79
N ILE A 96 -12.63 -1.91 3.06
CA ILE A 96 -12.21 -3.01 3.96
C ILE A 96 -12.76 -2.87 5.39
N LEU A 97 -13.18 -1.67 5.80
CA LEU A 97 -13.69 -1.41 7.15
C LEU A 97 -15.22 -1.59 7.27
N LEU A 98 -15.92 -1.88 6.17
CA LEU A 98 -17.37 -2.05 6.18
C LEU A 98 -17.78 -3.47 6.63
N ASP A 99 -18.83 -3.56 7.43
CA ASP A 99 -19.45 -4.83 7.81
C ASP A 99 -20.62 -5.16 6.88
N GLY A 100 -20.92 -6.46 6.74
CA GLY A 100 -22.03 -6.93 5.90
C GLY A 100 -21.83 -8.36 5.39
N PRO A 101 -22.85 -8.92 4.71
CA PRO A 101 -22.81 -10.30 4.21
C PRO A 101 -21.72 -10.54 3.16
N ASN A 102 -21.27 -9.51 2.44
CA ASN A 102 -20.21 -9.57 1.44
C ASN A 102 -19.02 -8.68 1.85
N SER A 103 -18.73 -8.59 3.15
CA SER A 103 -17.65 -7.74 3.66
C SER A 103 -16.28 -8.29 3.28
N GLU A 104 -15.41 -7.41 2.77
CA GLU A 104 -14.01 -7.71 2.49
C GLU A 104 -13.25 -8.16 3.75
N LYS A 105 -13.69 -7.75 4.96
CA LYS A 105 -13.11 -8.22 6.24
C LYS A 105 -13.12 -9.74 6.36
N THR A 106 -14.16 -10.36 5.80
CA THR A 106 -14.41 -11.82 5.90
C THR A 106 -13.83 -12.60 4.72
N ALA A 107 -13.23 -11.91 3.73
CA ALA A 107 -12.59 -12.55 2.60
C ALA A 107 -11.41 -13.43 3.06
N ALA A 108 -11.22 -14.57 2.39
CA ALA A 108 -10.22 -15.56 2.76
C ALA A 108 -8.79 -14.98 2.80
N GLN A 109 -8.46 -14.04 1.91
CA GLN A 109 -7.16 -13.37 1.84
C GLN A 109 -6.89 -12.48 3.06
N ASN A 110 -7.96 -11.95 3.66
CA ASN A 110 -7.95 -11.08 4.84
C ASN A 110 -8.00 -11.87 6.15
N ALA A 111 -8.04 -13.20 6.08
CA ALA A 111 -7.87 -14.06 7.23
C ALA A 111 -6.58 -13.73 8.00
N GLY A 112 -6.66 -13.79 9.33
CA GLY A 112 -5.53 -13.54 10.23
C GLY A 112 -5.25 -12.06 10.57
N LEU A 113 -5.96 -11.09 9.99
CA LEU A 113 -5.89 -9.69 10.46
C LEU A 113 -6.37 -9.57 11.92
N GLY A 114 -7.38 -10.36 12.28
CA GLY A 114 -8.00 -10.41 13.61
C GLY A 114 -8.91 -9.21 13.89
N LEU A 115 -9.96 -9.39 14.69
CA LEU A 115 -10.94 -8.32 14.95
C LEU A 115 -10.32 -7.08 15.62
N TRP A 116 -9.28 -7.30 16.42
CA TRP A 116 -8.59 -6.23 17.16
C TRP A 116 -8.05 -5.10 16.27
N VAL A 117 -7.53 -5.41 15.06
CA VAL A 117 -6.96 -4.34 14.21
C VAL A 117 -8.04 -3.37 13.73
N PHE A 118 -9.24 -3.88 13.42
CA PHE A 118 -10.40 -3.08 13.02
C PHE A 118 -10.89 -2.24 14.19
N GLU A 119 -10.98 -2.82 15.40
CA GLU A 119 -11.37 -2.09 16.61
C GLU A 119 -10.45 -0.91 16.93
N VAL A 120 -9.15 -1.03 16.64
CA VAL A 120 -8.22 0.09 16.86
C VAL A 120 -8.56 1.27 15.95
N ILE A 121 -8.85 1.01 14.67
CA ILE A 121 -9.26 2.05 13.72
C ILE A 121 -10.60 2.68 14.16
N ASP A 122 -11.57 1.87 14.60
CA ASP A 122 -12.85 2.36 15.11
C ASP A 122 -12.69 3.23 16.36
N LYS A 123 -11.79 2.85 17.28
CA LYS A 123 -11.48 3.65 18.48
C LYS A 123 -10.84 4.98 18.09
N ILE A 124 -9.90 5.00 17.14
CA ILE A 124 -9.30 6.25 16.64
C ILE A 124 -10.38 7.15 16.02
N LYS A 125 -11.24 6.59 15.15
CA LYS A 125 -12.35 7.31 14.52
C LYS A 125 -13.32 7.87 15.54
N THR A 126 -13.72 7.07 16.53
CA THR A 126 -14.64 7.48 17.61
C THR A 126 -14.10 8.69 18.37
N VAL A 127 -12.81 8.71 18.66
CA VAL A 127 -12.22 9.82 19.39
C VAL A 127 -12.07 11.07 18.51
N LEU A 128 -11.75 10.90 17.22
CA LEU A 128 -11.72 12.01 16.26
C LEU A 128 -13.12 12.62 16.06
N GLU A 129 -14.17 11.81 15.95
CA GLU A 129 -15.55 12.30 15.78
C GLU A 129 -16.03 13.13 16.99
N LYS A 130 -15.57 12.83 18.20
CA LYS A 130 -15.83 13.67 19.38
C LYS A 130 -15.18 15.06 19.29
N ARG A 131 -14.10 15.19 18.53
CA ARG A 131 -13.33 16.43 18.40
C ARG A 131 -13.70 17.23 17.16
N CYS A 132 -13.88 16.54 16.04
CA CYS A 132 -14.17 17.13 14.74
C CYS A 132 -15.16 16.23 13.99
N PRO A 133 -16.47 16.41 14.25
CA PRO A 133 -17.51 15.57 13.66
C PRO A 133 -17.49 15.61 12.13
N ARG A 134 -17.55 14.43 11.51
CA ARG A 134 -17.63 14.21 10.05
C ARG A 134 -16.49 14.88 9.27
N ALA A 135 -15.34 15.10 9.91
CA ALA A 135 -14.25 15.84 9.31
C ALA A 135 -13.19 14.93 8.66
N VAL A 136 -12.83 13.82 9.31
CA VAL A 136 -11.70 12.96 8.90
C VAL A 136 -12.22 11.67 8.29
N SER A 137 -11.74 11.32 7.10
CA SER A 137 -12.10 10.07 6.41
C SER A 137 -11.49 8.85 7.12
N CYS A 138 -12.14 7.70 7.03
CA CYS A 138 -11.59 6.45 7.55
C CYS A 138 -10.34 5.99 6.76
N ALA A 139 -10.32 6.26 5.45
CA ALA A 139 -9.17 5.98 4.59
C ALA A 139 -7.91 6.75 5.05
N ASP A 140 -8.04 8.03 5.39
CA ASP A 140 -6.92 8.81 5.91
C ASP A 140 -6.49 8.34 7.31
N ILE A 141 -7.43 7.92 8.16
CA ILE A 141 -7.10 7.33 9.47
C ILE A 141 -6.26 6.07 9.27
N LEU A 142 -6.63 5.18 8.35
CA LEU A 142 -5.89 3.96 8.06
C LEU A 142 -4.48 4.27 7.55
N ASN A 143 -4.34 5.22 6.61
CA ASN A 143 -3.05 5.66 6.09
C ASN A 143 -2.15 6.28 7.17
N LEU A 144 -2.69 7.22 7.96
CA LEU A 144 -1.97 7.87 9.05
C LEU A 144 -1.57 6.87 10.14
N ALA A 145 -2.49 5.97 10.53
CA ALA A 145 -2.23 4.96 11.54
C ALA A 145 -1.12 3.99 11.12
N THR A 146 -1.14 3.56 9.86
CA THR A 146 -0.11 2.69 9.30
C THR A 146 1.25 3.39 9.26
N ARG A 147 1.30 4.65 8.76
CA ARG A 147 2.52 5.47 8.76
C ARG A 147 3.13 5.60 10.15
N ASP A 148 2.30 5.90 11.15
CA ASP A 148 2.75 6.14 12.51
C ASP A 148 3.22 4.83 13.18
N ALA A 149 2.55 3.71 12.92
CA ALA A 149 2.98 2.41 13.41
C ALA A 149 4.31 1.94 12.78
N VAL A 150 4.56 2.24 11.51
CA VAL A 150 5.87 2.00 10.86
C VAL A 150 6.95 2.86 11.50
N HIS A 151 6.67 4.15 11.73
CA HIS A 151 7.59 5.05 12.41
C HIS A 151 8.03 4.53 13.79
N PHE A 152 7.13 3.91 14.56
CA PHE A 152 7.48 3.40 15.90
C PHE A 152 8.42 2.19 15.91
N VAL A 153 8.51 1.42 14.81
CA VAL A 153 9.45 0.29 14.70
C VAL A 153 10.87 0.78 14.40
N SER A 154 11.01 1.97 13.83
CA SER A 154 12.30 2.58 13.49
C SER A 154 12.92 3.41 14.62
N LEU A 155 12.31 3.41 15.81
CA LEU A 155 12.77 4.14 17.01
C LEU A 155 13.44 3.22 18.03
#